data_AF-A0A357YPF6-F1
#
_entry.id   AF-A0A357YPF6-F1
#
_cell.length_a   1.000
_cell.length_b   1.000
_cell.length_c   1.000
_cell.angle_alpha   90.00
_cell.angle_beta   90.00
_cell.angle_gamma   90.00
#
_symmetry.space_group_name_H-M   'P 1'
#
loop_
_entity.id
_entity.type
_entity.pdbx_description
1 polymer ?
#
loop_
_entity_poly.entity_id
_entity_poly.type
_entity_poly.pdbx_seq_one_letter_code
_entity_poly.pdbx_strand_id
1 'polypeptide(L)' 'GEIRTLEVANGASRVSTLEAVRAEMVRQQQEMRLKKGVVMDGRDIGTVVFPDAEMKLFLTSSPE' A
#
# COMPACT_ATOMS: atom_id res chain seq x y z
N GLY A 1 0.50 -16.79 12.00
CA GLY A 1 0.11 -16.97 10.59
C GLY A 1 1.31 -16.69 9.71
N GLU A 2 1.49 -17.46 8.66
CA GLU A 2 2.68 -17.45 7.80
C GLU A 2 2.93 -16.10 7.10
N ILE A 3 1.93 -15.24 6.99
CA ILE A 3 2.02 -13.93 6.31
C ILE A 3 3.11 -12.99 6.87
N ARG A 4 3.60 -13.24 8.10
CA ARG A 4 4.61 -12.41 8.77
C ARG A 4 6.02 -13.00 8.72
N THR A 5 6.24 -14.09 7.99
CA THR A 5 7.57 -14.68 7.84
C THR A 5 8.44 -13.84 6.89
N LEU A 6 9.75 -13.93 7.05
CA LEU A 6 10.71 -13.29 6.14
C LEU A 6 10.56 -13.79 4.71
N GLU A 7 10.23 -15.07 4.53
CA GLU A 7 9.99 -15.65 3.22
C GLU A 7 8.83 -14.96 2.49
N VAL A 8 7.68 -14.79 3.17
CA VAL A 8 6.53 -14.10 2.59
C VAL A 8 6.83 -12.63 2.35
N ALA A 9 7.53 -11.96 3.27
CA ALA A 9 7.93 -10.56 3.10
C ALA A 9 8.82 -10.36 1.86
N ASN A 10 9.81 -11.23 1.66
CA ASN A 10 10.69 -11.22 0.49
C ASN A 10 9.92 -11.52 -0.80
N GLY A 11 9.00 -12.49 -0.76
CA GLY A 11 8.10 -12.80 -1.87
C GLY A 11 7.24 -11.60 -2.27
N ALA A 12 6.58 -10.95 -1.29
CA ALA A 12 5.77 -9.76 -1.51
C ALA A 12 6.58 -8.61 -2.10
N SER A 13 7.81 -8.38 -1.60
CA SER A 13 8.70 -7.34 -2.14
C SER A 13 9.11 -7.61 -3.60
N ARG A 14 9.29 -8.87 -4.01
CA ARG A 14 9.60 -9.20 -5.41
C ARG A 14 8.39 -8.99 -6.30
N VAL A 15 7.23 -9.50 -5.89
CA VAL A 15 5.99 -9.44 -6.66
C VAL A 15 5.50 -8.00 -6.83
N SER A 16 5.69 -7.13 -5.84
CA SER A 16 5.28 -5.72 -5.91
C SER A 16 6.06 -4.89 -6.93
N THR A 17 7.18 -5.40 -7.48
CA THR A 17 7.90 -4.73 -8.57
C THR A 17 7.24 -4.91 -9.94
N LEU A 18 6.35 -5.90 -10.08
CA LEU A 18 5.66 -6.19 -11.34
C LEU A 18 4.57 -5.15 -11.59
N GLU A 19 4.67 -4.44 -12.71
CA GLU A 19 3.76 -3.34 -13.06
C GLU A 19 2.29 -3.78 -13.10
N ALA A 20 2.00 -4.92 -13.73
CA ALA A 20 0.64 -5.45 -13.82
C ALA A 20 0.03 -5.74 -12.43
N VAL A 21 0.86 -6.21 -11.48
CA VAL A 21 0.43 -6.44 -10.10
C VAL A 21 0.17 -5.11 -9.41
N ARG A 22 1.07 -4.13 -9.53
CA ARG A 22 0.85 -2.80 -8.95
C ARG A 22 -0.42 -2.15 -9.46
N ALA A 23 -0.65 -2.19 -10.78
CA ALA A 23 -1.83 -1.62 -11.40
C ALA A 23 -3.13 -2.24 -10.85
N GLU A 24 -3.19 -3.57 -10.77
CA GLU A 24 -4.35 -4.27 -10.24
C GLU A 24 -4.55 -4.00 -8.73
N MET A 25 -3.47 -3.97 -7.95
CA MET A 25 -3.55 -3.64 -6.53
C MET A 25 -4.01 -2.20 -6.29
N VAL A 26 -3.55 -1.23 -7.08
CA VAL A 26 -4.02 0.17 -7.00
C VAL A 26 -5.52 0.24 -7.31
N ARG A 27 -5.97 -0.46 -8.37
CA ARG A 27 -7.38 -0.53 -8.75
C ARG A 27 -8.25 -1.03 -7.60
N GLN A 28 -7.88 -2.17 -6.99
CA GLN A 28 -8.61 -2.75 -5.85
C GLN A 28 -8.62 -1.83 -4.63
N GLN A 29 -7.49 -1.20 -4.28
CA GLN A 29 -7.43 -0.25 -3.19
C GLN A 29 -8.36 0.95 -3.45
N GLN A 30 -8.38 1.48 -4.67
CA GLN A 30 -9.25 2.59 -5.04
C GLN A 30 -10.75 2.23 -4.93
N GLU A 31 -11.13 1.01 -5.25
CA GLU A 31 -12.51 0.53 -5.04
C GLU A 31 -12.93 0.54 -3.57
N MET A 32 -12.00 0.33 -2.63
CA MET A 32 -12.30 0.36 -1.19
C MET A 32 -12.79 1.73 -0.71
N ARG A 33 -12.38 2.83 -1.36
CA ARG A 33 -12.84 4.19 -0.98
C ARG A 33 -14.35 4.38 -1.22
N LEU A 34 -14.95 3.62 -2.14
CA LEU A 34 -16.34 3.78 -2.54
C LEU A 34 -17.32 3.49 -1.40
N LYS A 35 -16.91 2.69 -0.42
CA LYS A 35 -17.72 2.35 0.75
C LYS A 35 -17.65 3.40 1.89
N LYS A 36 -16.95 4.52 1.65
CA LYS A 36 -16.63 5.64 2.58
C LYS A 36 -15.84 5.20 3.82
N GLY A 37 -15.00 6.11 4.34
CA GLY A 37 -14.33 5.95 5.64
C GLY A 37 -13.20 4.92 5.70
N VAL A 38 -12.27 4.93 4.73
CA VAL A 38 -11.08 4.06 4.75
C VAL A 38 -9.87 4.78 5.34
N VAL A 39 -9.19 4.13 6.27
CA VAL A 39 -7.83 4.47 6.68
C VAL A 39 -6.90 3.43 6.06
N MET A 40 -5.88 3.89 5.35
CA MET A 40 -4.97 3.01 4.60
C MET A 40 -3.52 3.34 4.91
N ASP A 41 -2.74 2.30 5.17
CA ASP A 41 -1.30 2.35 5.42
C ASP A 41 -0.53 1.70 4.26
N GLY A 42 0.64 2.23 3.94
CA GLY A 42 1.48 1.78 2.83
C GLY A 42 2.49 2.84 2.38
N ARG A 43 3.29 2.49 1.37
CA ARG A 43 4.43 3.30 0.93
C ARG A 43 4.03 4.48 0.04
N ASP A 44 3.05 4.29 -0.83
CA ASP A 44 2.66 5.21 -1.90
C ASP A 44 1.16 5.55 -1.88
N ILE A 45 0.52 5.40 -0.72
CA ILE A 45 -0.92 5.64 -0.58
C ILE A 45 -1.29 7.08 -0.93
N GLY A 46 -0.63 8.06 -0.30
CA GLY A 46 -0.95 9.49 -0.51
C GLY A 46 -0.39 10.11 -1.79
N THR A 47 0.46 9.39 -2.53
CA THR A 47 1.15 9.90 -3.73
C THR A 47 0.70 9.22 -5.01
N VAL A 48 0.34 7.94 -4.96
CA VAL A 48 -0.05 7.13 -6.13
C VAL A 48 -1.48 6.63 -6.01
N VAL A 49 -1.86 6.01 -4.89
CA VAL A 49 -3.17 5.36 -4.76
C VAL A 49 -4.30 6.40 -4.63
N PHE A 50 -4.11 7.36 -3.73
CA PHE A 50 -5.05 8.44 -3.40
C PHE A 50 -4.33 9.80 -3.35
N PRO A 51 -3.90 10.34 -4.51
CA PRO A 51 -3.26 11.65 -4.57
C PRO A 51 -4.20 12.78 -4.10
N ASP A 52 -5.51 12.57 -4.15
CA ASP A 52 -6.51 13.57 -3.73
C ASP A 52 -7.11 13.27 -2.34
N ALA A 53 -6.45 12.43 -1.51
CA ALA A 53 -6.92 12.16 -0.16
C ALA A 53 -6.99 13.44 0.69
N GLU A 54 -8.10 13.61 1.42
CA GLU A 54 -8.36 14.77 2.29
C GLU A 54 -7.31 14.91 3.40
N MET A 55 -6.82 13.78 3.94
CA MET A 55 -5.77 13.73 4.94
C MET A 55 -4.69 12.72 4.55
N LYS A 56 -3.42 13.13 4.69
CA LYS A 56 -2.25 12.29 4.44
C LYS A 56 -1.30 12.40 5.63
N LEU A 57 -0.86 11.27 6.16
CA LEU A 57 0.13 11.19 7.21
C LEU A 57 1.37 10.48 6.67
N PHE A 58 2.55 11.04 6.92
CA PHE A 58 3.82 10.38 6.62
C PHE A 58 4.55 10.15 7.94
N LEU A 59 4.66 8.88 8.34
CA LEU A 59 5.39 8.49 9.54
C LEU A 59 6.86 8.24 9.18
N THR A 60 7.76 8.87 9.92
CA THR A 60 9.21 8.68 9.77
C THR A 60 9.84 8.45 11.14
N SER A 61 10.97 7.77 11.15
CA SER A 61 11.83 7.56 12.32
C SER A 61 13.28 7.73 11.90
N SER A 62 14.16 7.98 12.87
CA SER A 62 15.59 7.85 12.65
C SER A 62 15.94 6.37 12.36
N PRO A 63 16.98 6.07 11.55
CA PRO A 63 17.34 4.70 11.16
C PRO A 63 17.89 3.83 12.29
N GLU A 64 18.36 4.44 13.37
CA GLU A 64 18.93 3.81 14.57
C GLU A 64 17.85 3.21 15.48
#